data_AF-A0A8J3Q7C8-F1
#
_entry.id   AF-A0A8J3Q7C8-F1
#
_cell.length_a   1.000
_cell.length_b   1.000
_cell.length_c   1.000
_cell.angle_alpha   90.00
_cell.angle_beta   90.00
_cell.angle_gamma   90.00
#
_symmetry.space_group_name_H-M   'P 1'
#
loop_
_entity.id
_entity.type
_entity.pdbx_description
1 polymer ?
#
loop_
_entity_poly.entity_id
_entity_poly.type
_entity_poly.pdbx_seq_one_letter_code
_entity_poly.pdbx_strand_id
1 'polypeptide(L)'
;MATIVTAAMVLNSGTAYAAPTRYEAENSPATCNGTIDSDHAGFSGSGFCNATNAVGADLQFTVSASAAGTATLGVRFANGTTTARPANLIVNGATVQNVSYEGTGAWTTWVTKTLTATVNAGNNTIRLSPTTANGLANIDFLDFEVGGTTPPSSPPPSPPPPNNGLIGWATQGGGTTGGAGGATVTVTSLSALTTAAASTSAMIIRVQGSFSCSADVRVASNKTILGVGSGSGLNGCGLNMRDVSNVIVRNMRIGFVQAGSGNGDAIHIDHATRLWIDHNDLSSDTTHGTDFYDGLLDITHAADFVTVSWNRLHDHIKCSLVGHSDSNAAEDRGHLRVTYHHNWFAGCNSRDPRVRFGNPVHVFNNYYSNIGDYGVASTIEGGVLVEGNYFENVPDPFHLGEGSSPAGTLVARNNTFVNSGGGQTGGSVASIPYGYTAEASGGVKASVMANSGTGRITT
;
A
#
# COMPACT_ATOMS: atom_id res chain seq x y z
N MET A 1 33.36 -31.67 -40.40
CA MET A 1 32.52 -32.04 -39.24
C MET A 1 32.05 -30.75 -38.59
N ALA A 2 30.77 -30.41 -38.73
CA ALA A 2 30.18 -29.22 -38.11
C ALA A 2 29.26 -29.68 -36.97
N THR A 3 29.61 -29.30 -35.74
CA THR A 3 28.88 -29.66 -34.53
C THR A 3 27.68 -28.73 -34.38
N ILE A 4 26.47 -29.28 -34.49
CA ILE A 4 25.21 -28.57 -34.19
C ILE A 4 25.03 -28.58 -32.68
N VAL A 5 25.05 -27.40 -32.06
CA VAL A 5 24.69 -27.21 -30.64
C VAL A 5 23.18 -27.00 -30.58
N THR A 6 22.46 -27.97 -30.00
CA THR A 6 21.02 -27.88 -29.75
C THR A 6 20.80 -27.09 -28.45
N ALA A 7 20.26 -25.88 -28.55
CA ALA A 7 19.81 -25.12 -27.38
C ALA A 7 18.48 -25.70 -26.89
N ALA A 8 18.48 -26.30 -25.70
CA ALA A 8 17.25 -26.68 -25.02
C ALA A 8 16.55 -25.41 -24.49
N MET A 9 15.40 -25.07 -25.05
CA MET A 9 14.51 -24.05 -24.47
C MET A 9 13.94 -24.60 -23.15
N VAL A 10 14.37 -24.02 -22.03
CA VAL A 10 13.68 -24.20 -20.75
C VAL A 10 12.42 -23.34 -20.80
N LEU A 11 11.28 -23.98 -21.04
CA LEU A 11 9.98 -23.36 -20.82
C LEU A 11 9.84 -23.13 -19.32
N ASN A 12 9.95 -21.87 -18.89
CA ASN A 12 9.57 -21.48 -17.53
C ASN A 12 8.04 -21.57 -17.46
N SER A 13 7.53 -22.73 -17.04
CA SER A 13 6.12 -22.89 -16.70
C SER A 13 5.85 -22.01 -15.49
N GLY A 14 5.39 -20.78 -15.76
CA GLY A 14 4.83 -19.92 -14.72
C GLY A 14 3.78 -20.73 -13.96
N THR A 15 3.84 -20.67 -12.64
CA THR A 15 2.80 -21.22 -11.78
C THR A 15 1.46 -20.62 -12.21
N ALA A 16 0.63 -21.43 -12.87
CA ALA A 16 -0.74 -21.06 -13.14
C ALA A 16 -1.45 -20.92 -11.79
N TYR A 17 -1.77 -19.69 -11.39
CA TYR A 17 -2.71 -19.46 -10.30
C TYR A 17 -4.06 -19.98 -10.77
N ALA A 18 -4.66 -20.90 -10.00
CA ALA A 18 -6.02 -21.34 -10.28
C ALA A 18 -6.95 -20.14 -10.15
N ALA A 19 -7.82 -19.93 -11.14
CA ALA A 19 -8.85 -18.89 -11.04
C ALA A 19 -9.69 -19.12 -9.76
N PRO A 20 -10.18 -18.06 -9.10
CA PRO A 20 -11.03 -18.21 -7.93
C PRO A 20 -12.25 -19.07 -8.27
N THR A 21 -12.66 -19.91 -7.32
CA THR A 21 -13.87 -20.73 -7.46
C THR A 21 -15.08 -19.89 -7.10
N ARG A 22 -15.99 -19.69 -8.06
CA ARG A 22 -17.25 -18.98 -7.82
C ARG A 22 -18.30 -19.87 -7.16
N TYR A 23 -18.99 -19.30 -6.18
CA TYR A 23 -20.19 -19.84 -5.56
C TYR A 23 -21.32 -18.82 -5.74
N GLU A 24 -22.28 -19.14 -6.61
CA GLU A 24 -23.48 -18.32 -6.84
C GLU A 24 -24.38 -18.36 -5.58
N ALA A 25 -24.93 -17.23 -5.15
CA ALA A 25 -25.69 -17.13 -3.89
C ALA A 25 -27.04 -17.87 -3.95
N GLU A 26 -27.55 -18.11 -5.16
CA GLU A 26 -28.80 -18.80 -5.41
C GLU A 26 -28.67 -20.32 -5.57
N ASN A 27 -27.44 -20.84 -5.64
CA ASN A 27 -27.19 -22.25 -5.87
C ASN A 27 -26.65 -22.95 -4.62
N SER A 28 -27.07 -24.19 -4.41
CA SER A 28 -26.43 -25.08 -3.43
C SER A 28 -24.93 -25.22 -3.76
N PRO A 29 -24.02 -25.13 -2.77
CA PRO A 29 -24.27 -25.29 -1.33
C PRO A 29 -24.44 -23.96 -0.56
N ALA A 30 -24.80 -22.87 -1.24
CA ALA A 30 -25.23 -21.65 -0.56
C ALA A 30 -26.65 -21.79 0.01
N THR A 31 -26.92 -21.10 1.12
CA THR A 31 -28.25 -20.96 1.73
C THR A 31 -28.54 -19.49 1.98
N CYS A 32 -29.63 -18.99 1.40
CA CYS A 32 -30.11 -17.63 1.60
C CYS A 32 -31.33 -17.63 2.54
N ASN A 33 -31.24 -16.92 3.66
CA ASN A 33 -32.36 -16.68 4.56
C ASN A 33 -33.13 -15.44 4.08
N GLY A 34 -33.93 -15.63 3.05
CA GLY A 34 -34.67 -14.61 2.31
C GLY A 34 -35.24 -15.20 1.03
N THR A 35 -35.26 -14.42 -0.04
CA THR A 35 -35.65 -14.90 -1.37
C THR A 35 -34.46 -14.93 -2.31
N ILE A 36 -34.56 -15.79 -3.32
CA ILE A 36 -33.74 -15.68 -4.52
C ILE A 36 -34.54 -14.87 -5.53
N ASP A 37 -34.04 -13.68 -5.84
CA ASP A 37 -34.70 -12.75 -6.75
C ASP A 37 -33.88 -12.63 -8.06
N SER A 38 -34.53 -12.09 -9.09
CA SER A 38 -33.93 -11.92 -10.43
C SER A 38 -34.42 -10.63 -11.12
N ASP A 39 -34.93 -9.68 -10.34
CA ASP A 39 -35.64 -8.49 -10.81
C ASP A 39 -34.72 -7.25 -10.97
N HIS A 40 -33.42 -7.40 -10.74
CA HIS A 40 -32.40 -6.38 -10.96
C HIS A 40 -31.37 -6.86 -11.97
N ALA A 41 -31.27 -6.23 -13.14
CA ALA A 41 -30.30 -6.65 -14.15
C ALA A 41 -28.84 -6.57 -13.64
N GLY A 42 -27.96 -7.43 -14.17
CA GLY A 42 -26.51 -7.36 -13.97
C GLY A 42 -25.91 -8.37 -12.99
N PHE A 43 -26.71 -9.23 -12.34
CA PHE A 43 -26.25 -10.38 -11.55
C PHE A 43 -25.65 -11.50 -12.44
N SER A 44 -24.97 -12.48 -11.86
CA SER A 44 -24.55 -13.72 -12.54
C SER A 44 -25.44 -14.90 -12.21
N GLY A 45 -25.37 -15.96 -13.02
CA GLY A 45 -26.22 -17.11 -12.81
C GLY A 45 -27.70 -16.81 -13.12
N SER A 46 -28.58 -17.25 -12.23
CA SER A 46 -30.04 -17.22 -12.41
C SER A 46 -30.76 -16.27 -11.46
N GLY A 47 -30.07 -15.73 -10.45
CA GLY A 47 -30.62 -14.78 -9.51
C GLY A 47 -29.58 -14.31 -8.51
N PHE A 48 -30.03 -13.75 -7.41
CA PHE A 48 -29.18 -13.31 -6.30
C PHE A 48 -29.93 -13.50 -4.97
N CYS A 49 -29.19 -13.56 -3.86
CA CYS A 49 -29.79 -13.60 -2.54
C CYS A 49 -30.26 -12.21 -2.11
N ASN A 50 -31.57 -12.07 -1.93
CA ASN A 50 -32.20 -10.97 -1.21
C ASN A 50 -32.57 -11.45 0.19
N ALA A 51 -31.62 -11.34 1.13
CA ALA A 51 -31.82 -11.80 2.49
C ALA A 51 -32.90 -10.97 3.20
N THR A 52 -33.62 -11.61 4.13
CA THR A 52 -34.66 -10.96 4.94
C THR A 52 -34.11 -9.70 5.63
N ASN A 53 -34.86 -8.60 5.59
CA ASN A 53 -34.53 -7.35 6.28
C ASN A 53 -34.74 -7.48 7.80
N ALA A 54 -33.81 -8.15 8.48
CA ALA A 54 -33.84 -8.37 9.92
C ALA A 54 -32.43 -8.59 10.48
N VAL A 55 -32.21 -8.21 11.74
CA VAL A 55 -31.00 -8.62 12.48
C VAL A 55 -31.01 -10.14 12.62
N GLY A 56 -29.90 -10.78 12.27
CA GLY A 56 -29.77 -12.23 12.38
C GLY A 56 -30.34 -13.03 11.19
N ALA A 57 -30.79 -12.37 10.12
CA ALA A 57 -30.87 -13.02 8.80
C ALA A 57 -29.47 -13.48 8.36
N ASP A 58 -29.36 -14.22 7.25
CA ASP A 58 -28.07 -14.70 6.79
C ASP A 58 -28.03 -15.13 5.33
N LEU A 59 -26.83 -15.09 4.78
CA LEU A 59 -26.43 -15.85 3.60
C LEU A 59 -25.20 -16.66 4.00
N GLN A 60 -25.21 -17.96 3.78
CA GLN A 60 -24.06 -18.84 4.05
C GLN A 60 -23.64 -19.60 2.80
N PHE A 61 -22.36 -19.55 2.47
CA PHE A 61 -21.72 -20.40 1.47
C PHE A 61 -20.99 -21.55 2.17
N THR A 62 -21.02 -22.75 1.57
CA THR A 62 -20.11 -23.83 1.94
C THR A 62 -19.04 -23.95 0.86
N VAL A 63 -17.79 -23.67 1.21
CA VAL A 63 -16.66 -23.64 0.27
C VAL A 63 -15.64 -24.72 0.61
N SER A 64 -14.97 -25.26 -0.39
CA SER A 64 -13.91 -26.25 -0.19
C SER A 64 -12.53 -25.62 -0.40
N ALA A 65 -11.67 -25.72 0.61
CA ALA A 65 -10.29 -25.29 0.61
C ALA A 65 -9.36 -26.49 0.39
N SER A 66 -8.43 -26.40 -0.57
CA SER A 66 -7.46 -27.47 -0.83
C SER A 66 -6.45 -27.65 0.31
N ALA A 67 -6.25 -26.61 1.13
CA ALA A 67 -5.43 -26.61 2.33
C ALA A 67 -5.97 -25.59 3.34
N ALA A 68 -5.57 -25.73 4.61
CA ALA A 68 -5.82 -24.68 5.59
C ALA A 68 -4.95 -23.46 5.25
N GLY A 69 -5.49 -22.25 5.44
CA GLY A 69 -4.78 -21.03 5.09
C GLY A 69 -5.66 -19.81 5.06
N THR A 70 -5.11 -18.69 4.59
CA THR A 70 -5.89 -17.47 4.35
C THR A 70 -6.55 -17.58 2.99
N ALA A 71 -7.88 -17.47 2.98
CA ALA A 71 -8.69 -17.37 1.79
C ALA A 71 -8.99 -15.90 1.44
N THR A 72 -9.06 -15.62 0.15
CA THR A 72 -9.62 -14.38 -0.42
C THR A 72 -11.09 -14.63 -0.77
N LEU A 73 -11.95 -13.71 -0.35
CA LEU A 73 -13.41 -13.75 -0.50
C LEU A 73 -13.87 -12.53 -1.31
N GLY A 74 -14.17 -12.70 -2.60
CA GLY A 74 -14.77 -11.66 -3.45
C GLY A 74 -16.30 -11.72 -3.38
N VAL A 75 -16.92 -10.90 -2.53
CA VAL A 75 -18.39 -10.84 -2.40
C VAL A 75 -18.94 -9.80 -3.36
N ARG A 76 -19.66 -10.21 -4.40
CA ARG A 76 -20.35 -9.29 -5.31
C ARG A 76 -21.72 -8.94 -4.77
N PHE A 77 -22.02 -7.64 -4.68
CA PHE A 77 -23.25 -7.15 -4.07
C PHE A 77 -23.81 -5.90 -4.75
N ALA A 78 -25.10 -5.65 -4.54
CA ALA A 78 -25.78 -4.40 -4.89
C ALA A 78 -26.53 -3.84 -3.68
N ASN A 79 -26.40 -2.53 -3.45
CA ASN A 79 -27.17 -1.79 -2.46
C ASN A 79 -27.65 -0.49 -3.11
N GLY A 80 -28.86 -0.51 -3.66
CA GLY A 80 -29.42 0.65 -4.35
C GLY A 80 -29.82 1.81 -3.44
N THR A 81 -29.61 1.70 -2.13
CA THR A 81 -29.86 2.77 -1.16
C THR A 81 -28.59 3.58 -0.88
N THR A 82 -28.72 4.69 -0.16
CA THR A 82 -27.58 5.47 0.36
C THR A 82 -27.15 5.04 1.76
N THR A 83 -27.89 4.12 2.41
CA THR A 83 -27.59 3.66 3.77
C THR A 83 -26.78 2.37 3.70
N ALA A 84 -25.63 2.37 4.38
CA ALA A 84 -24.79 1.19 4.49
C ALA A 84 -25.54 0.03 5.17
N ARG A 85 -25.31 -1.20 4.68
CA ARG A 85 -25.84 -2.43 5.29
C ARG A 85 -24.71 -3.19 5.98
N PRO A 86 -24.50 -3.01 7.30
CA PRO A 86 -23.45 -3.70 8.04
C PRO A 86 -23.81 -5.16 8.36
N ALA A 87 -22.80 -6.02 8.40
CA ALA A 87 -22.91 -7.44 8.68
C ALA A 87 -21.69 -7.99 9.42
N ASN A 88 -21.87 -9.10 10.12
CA ASN A 88 -20.78 -9.93 10.62
C ASN A 88 -20.39 -10.93 9.52
N LEU A 89 -19.09 -11.04 9.24
CA LEU A 89 -18.50 -12.17 8.53
C LEU A 89 -18.19 -13.25 9.57
N ILE A 90 -18.81 -14.41 9.41
CA ILE A 90 -18.71 -15.55 10.32
C ILE A 90 -18.11 -16.72 9.54
N VAL A 91 -16.99 -17.25 10.02
CA VAL A 91 -16.29 -18.38 9.38
C VAL A 91 -16.25 -19.55 10.36
N ASN A 92 -16.75 -20.70 9.92
CA ASN A 92 -16.87 -21.91 10.75
C ASN A 92 -17.51 -21.66 12.13
N GLY A 93 -18.53 -20.79 12.17
CA GLY A 93 -19.28 -20.44 13.38
C GLY A 93 -18.68 -19.31 14.24
N ALA A 94 -17.48 -18.81 13.91
CA ALA A 94 -16.86 -17.70 14.62
C ALA A 94 -16.96 -16.39 13.84
N THR A 95 -17.40 -15.29 14.47
CA THR A 95 -17.32 -13.95 13.87
C THR A 95 -15.86 -13.55 13.73
N VAL A 96 -15.41 -13.34 12.50
CA VAL A 96 -14.02 -12.98 12.19
C VAL A 96 -13.86 -11.51 11.83
N GLN A 97 -14.90 -10.86 11.27
CA GLN A 97 -14.87 -9.45 10.90
C GLN A 97 -16.27 -8.82 10.97
N ASN A 98 -16.32 -7.52 11.24
CA ASN A 98 -17.48 -6.68 10.96
C ASN A 98 -17.27 -6.01 9.59
N VAL A 99 -18.20 -6.23 8.67
CA VAL A 99 -18.14 -5.72 7.29
C VAL A 99 -19.30 -4.77 7.02
N SER A 100 -19.11 -3.80 6.14
CA SER A 100 -20.16 -2.85 5.74
C SER A 100 -20.34 -2.87 4.23
N TYR A 101 -21.59 -2.96 3.76
CA TYR A 101 -21.97 -2.91 2.35
C TYR A 101 -22.59 -1.56 2.01
N GLU A 102 -21.75 -0.65 1.50
CA GLU A 102 -22.12 0.73 1.17
C GLU A 102 -23.09 0.81 -0.02
N GLY A 103 -23.74 1.97 -0.19
CA GLY A 103 -24.59 2.22 -1.35
C GLY A 103 -23.82 2.11 -2.67
N THR A 104 -24.34 1.32 -3.62
CA THR A 104 -23.78 1.14 -4.97
C THR A 104 -24.39 2.08 -6.00
N GLY A 105 -25.31 2.96 -5.58
CA GLY A 105 -25.97 3.97 -6.41
C GLY A 105 -27.25 3.48 -7.11
N ALA A 106 -27.35 2.18 -7.45
CA ALA A 106 -28.56 1.56 -7.97
C ALA A 106 -28.56 0.06 -7.69
N TRP A 107 -29.75 -0.56 -7.63
CA TRP A 107 -29.89 -2.00 -7.45
C TRP A 107 -29.39 -2.83 -8.66
N THR A 108 -29.25 -2.21 -9.82
CA THR A 108 -28.62 -2.78 -11.02
C THR A 108 -27.11 -2.55 -11.08
N THR A 109 -26.54 -1.83 -10.11
CA THR A 109 -25.10 -1.57 -10.02
C THR A 109 -24.50 -2.51 -9.00
N TRP A 110 -23.76 -3.49 -9.50
CA TRP A 110 -23.12 -4.54 -8.72
C TRP A 110 -21.63 -4.24 -8.58
N VAL A 111 -21.12 -4.27 -7.35
CA VAL A 111 -19.70 -4.06 -7.03
C VAL A 111 -19.18 -5.24 -6.22
N THR A 112 -17.88 -5.52 -6.35
CA THR A 112 -17.25 -6.61 -5.59
C THR A 112 -16.48 -6.05 -4.39
N LYS A 113 -16.75 -6.58 -3.20
CA LYS A 113 -15.99 -6.32 -1.98
C LYS A 113 -15.07 -7.50 -1.70
N THR A 114 -13.78 -7.23 -1.67
CA THR A 114 -12.77 -8.25 -1.33
C THR A 114 -12.54 -8.27 0.18
N LEU A 115 -12.67 -9.45 0.77
CA LEU A 115 -12.42 -9.74 2.18
C LEU A 115 -11.38 -10.88 2.28
N THR A 116 -10.80 -11.07 3.46
CA THR A 116 -9.92 -12.21 3.74
C THR A 116 -10.33 -12.92 5.01
N ALA A 117 -10.19 -14.25 5.04
CA ALA A 117 -10.49 -15.05 6.23
C ALA A 117 -9.64 -16.30 6.30
N THR A 118 -9.29 -16.74 7.51
CA THR A 118 -8.63 -18.04 7.70
C THR A 118 -9.65 -19.17 7.57
N VAL A 119 -9.28 -20.18 6.79
CA VAL A 119 -10.07 -21.40 6.54
C VAL A 119 -9.28 -22.64 6.90
N ASN A 120 -9.99 -23.71 7.24
CA ASN A 120 -9.44 -25.04 7.43
C ASN A 120 -9.26 -25.73 6.07
N ALA A 121 -8.42 -26.77 5.99
CA ALA A 121 -8.44 -27.66 4.83
C ALA A 121 -9.80 -28.38 4.74
N GLY A 122 -10.32 -28.56 3.54
CA GLY A 122 -11.65 -29.15 3.30
C GLY A 122 -12.78 -28.12 3.39
N ASN A 123 -13.95 -28.55 3.87
CA ASN A 123 -15.16 -27.72 3.86
C ASN A 123 -15.11 -26.63 4.94
N ASN A 124 -15.53 -25.42 4.55
CA ASN A 124 -15.67 -24.27 5.42
C ASN A 124 -17.03 -23.60 5.19
N THR A 125 -17.62 -23.05 6.24
CA THR A 125 -18.81 -22.21 6.11
C THR A 125 -18.43 -20.74 6.15
N ILE A 126 -18.84 -19.97 5.15
CA ILE A 126 -18.66 -18.52 5.07
C ILE A 126 -20.05 -17.88 5.16
N ARG A 127 -20.36 -17.24 6.29
CA ARG A 127 -21.68 -16.68 6.60
C ARG A 127 -21.62 -15.17 6.73
N LEU A 128 -22.50 -14.47 6.03
CA LEU A 128 -22.76 -13.04 6.16
C LEU A 128 -24.05 -12.89 6.98
N SER A 129 -24.01 -12.16 8.10
CA SER A 129 -25.17 -11.96 8.97
C SER A 129 -25.36 -10.47 9.28
N PRO A 130 -26.43 -9.80 8.81
CA PRO A 130 -26.63 -8.37 8.97
C PRO A 130 -26.82 -8.03 10.45
N THR A 131 -26.25 -6.89 10.86
CA THR A 131 -26.29 -6.41 12.24
C THR A 131 -27.35 -5.34 12.49
N THR A 132 -28.15 -5.00 11.47
CA THR A 132 -29.23 -4.01 11.55
C THR A 132 -30.53 -4.55 10.98
N ALA A 133 -31.65 -3.90 11.34
CA ALA A 133 -32.98 -4.26 10.84
C ALA A 133 -33.13 -4.05 9.32
N ASN A 134 -32.20 -3.31 8.69
CA ASN A 134 -32.21 -3.10 7.25
C ASN A 134 -31.74 -4.33 6.46
N GLY A 135 -31.24 -5.40 7.09
CA GLY A 135 -30.81 -6.63 6.39
C GLY A 135 -29.48 -6.51 5.65
N LEU A 136 -29.17 -7.52 4.82
CA LEU A 136 -27.98 -7.55 3.96
C LEU A 136 -28.22 -6.76 2.67
N ALA A 137 -27.16 -6.32 2.01
CA ALA A 137 -27.24 -5.96 0.59
C ALA A 137 -27.64 -7.20 -0.25
N ASN A 138 -28.11 -6.98 -1.48
CA ASN A 138 -28.36 -8.09 -2.39
C ASN A 138 -27.01 -8.70 -2.76
N ILE A 139 -26.82 -9.99 -2.52
CA ILE A 139 -25.55 -10.69 -2.76
C ILE A 139 -25.72 -11.61 -3.96
N ASP A 140 -24.87 -11.42 -4.95
CA ASP A 140 -24.86 -12.18 -6.20
C ASP A 140 -24.04 -13.46 -6.06
N PHE A 141 -22.74 -13.33 -5.78
CA PHE A 141 -21.86 -14.49 -5.60
C PHE A 141 -20.72 -14.23 -4.62
N LEU A 142 -20.05 -15.32 -4.26
CA LEU A 142 -18.76 -15.36 -3.59
C LEU A 142 -17.71 -16.01 -4.51
N ASP A 143 -16.69 -15.24 -4.90
CA ASP A 143 -15.46 -15.77 -5.50
C ASP A 143 -14.50 -16.16 -4.35
N PHE A 144 -14.06 -17.42 -4.31
CA PHE A 144 -13.27 -18.00 -3.22
C PHE A 144 -11.95 -18.58 -3.73
N GLU A 145 -10.85 -18.19 -3.10
CA GLU A 145 -9.51 -18.71 -3.41
C GLU A 145 -8.69 -18.89 -2.13
N VAL A 146 -7.92 -19.97 -2.03
CA VAL A 146 -6.95 -20.20 -0.93
C VAL A 146 -5.55 -20.11 -1.52
N GLY A 147 -4.70 -19.24 -0.96
CA GLY A 147 -3.32 -19.11 -1.40
C GLY A 147 -2.57 -20.46 -1.31
N GLY A 148 -1.97 -20.91 -2.42
CA GLY A 148 -1.38 -22.25 -2.57
C GLY A 148 -0.21 -22.57 -1.63
N THR A 149 -0.07 -23.85 -1.29
CA THR A 149 0.88 -24.43 -0.33
C THR A 149 2.24 -24.81 -0.93
N THR A 150 3.33 -24.62 -0.18
CA THR A 150 4.60 -25.37 -0.31
C THR A 150 4.68 -26.54 0.72
N PRO A 151 5.36 -27.67 0.42
CA PRO A 151 5.48 -28.83 1.33
C PRO A 151 6.45 -28.63 2.53
N PRO A 152 6.47 -29.53 3.53
CA PRO A 152 6.85 -29.20 4.91
C PRO A 152 8.35 -29.36 5.21
N SER A 153 8.94 -28.42 5.95
CA SER A 153 10.07 -28.71 6.85
C SER A 153 10.26 -27.66 7.95
N SER A 154 10.45 -28.17 9.18
CA SER A 154 10.93 -27.52 10.42
C SER A 154 9.89 -26.77 11.29
N PRO A 155 10.02 -26.82 12.64
CA PRO A 155 9.01 -26.30 13.58
C PRO A 155 8.87 -24.78 13.42
N PRO A 156 7.66 -24.23 13.63
CA PRO A 156 7.33 -22.89 13.16
C PRO A 156 8.21 -21.85 13.88
N PRO A 157 8.96 -20.99 13.15
CA PRO A 157 9.28 -19.69 13.69
C PRO A 157 7.97 -18.95 13.98
N SER A 158 7.94 -18.21 15.07
CA SER A 158 6.77 -17.41 15.51
C SER A 158 6.09 -16.71 14.32
N PRO A 159 4.75 -16.68 14.26
CA PRO A 159 4.02 -16.15 13.11
C PRO A 159 4.50 -14.73 12.78
N PRO A 160 4.74 -14.40 11.50
CA PRO A 160 4.97 -13.01 11.13
C PRO A 160 3.73 -12.21 11.54
N PRO A 161 3.88 -11.00 12.12
CA PRO A 161 2.76 -10.14 12.40
C PRO A 161 2.01 -9.88 11.09
N PRO A 162 0.68 -9.80 11.14
CA PRO A 162 -0.13 -9.58 9.95
C PRO A 162 0.31 -8.29 9.25
N ASN A 163 0.54 -8.35 7.95
CA ASN A 163 0.73 -7.17 7.10
C ASN A 163 -0.62 -6.44 7.03
N ASN A 164 -0.91 -5.65 8.07
CA ASN A 164 -2.10 -4.86 8.35
C ASN A 164 -2.31 -3.74 7.29
N GLY A 165 -2.52 -4.10 6.02
CA GLY A 165 -2.82 -3.15 4.95
C GLY A 165 -1.63 -2.68 4.10
N LEU A 166 -0.47 -3.37 4.16
CA LEU A 166 0.63 -3.09 3.23
C LEU A 166 0.23 -3.50 1.80
N ILE A 167 0.25 -2.54 0.88
CA ILE A 167 0.04 -2.73 -0.56
C ILE A 167 1.28 -2.23 -1.30
N GLY A 168 1.59 -2.81 -2.46
CA GLY A 168 2.64 -2.27 -3.32
C GLY A 168 3.93 -3.07 -3.33
N TRP A 169 4.99 -2.45 -3.81
CA TRP A 169 6.26 -3.11 -4.10
C TRP A 169 6.94 -3.72 -2.86
N ALA A 170 6.70 -3.21 -1.65
CA ALA A 170 7.22 -3.82 -0.42
C ALA A 170 6.57 -5.16 -0.06
N THR A 171 5.50 -5.58 -0.76
CA THR A 171 4.97 -6.95 -0.68
C THR A 171 5.78 -7.95 -1.50
N GLN A 172 6.59 -7.46 -2.44
CA GLN A 172 7.38 -8.26 -3.36
C GLN A 172 8.79 -8.52 -2.79
N GLY A 173 9.62 -9.25 -3.53
CA GLY A 173 11.00 -9.53 -3.11
C GLY A 173 11.13 -10.44 -1.87
N GLY A 174 10.06 -11.13 -1.46
CA GLY A 174 10.00 -11.87 -0.21
C GLY A 174 9.23 -11.16 0.91
N GLY A 175 8.70 -9.96 0.63
CA GLY A 175 7.84 -9.21 1.54
C GLY A 175 8.60 -8.45 2.63
N THR A 176 7.87 -7.54 3.29
CA THR A 176 8.39 -6.68 4.36
C THR A 176 7.65 -6.96 5.65
N THR A 177 8.38 -7.39 6.68
CA THR A 177 7.87 -7.71 8.02
C THR A 177 8.57 -6.92 9.14
N GLY A 178 9.65 -6.22 8.81
CA GLY A 178 10.41 -5.41 9.76
C GLY A 178 11.00 -6.24 10.91
N GLY A 179 10.72 -5.80 12.14
CA GLY A 179 11.18 -6.41 13.39
C GLY A 179 10.37 -7.59 13.89
N ALA A 180 9.37 -8.03 13.11
CA ALA A 180 8.58 -9.24 13.33
C ALA A 180 9.37 -10.42 13.88
N GLY A 181 8.84 -11.10 14.91
CA GLY A 181 9.48 -12.24 15.55
C GLY A 181 10.68 -11.89 16.45
N GLY A 182 11.08 -10.62 16.48
CA GLY A 182 12.10 -10.07 17.36
C GLY A 182 11.55 -9.52 18.67
N ALA A 183 12.45 -8.95 19.47
CA ALA A 183 12.08 -8.30 20.73
C ALA A 183 11.29 -7.01 20.46
N THR A 184 10.27 -6.74 21.27
CA THR A 184 9.64 -5.42 21.33
C THR A 184 10.25 -4.62 22.46
N VAL A 185 10.84 -3.48 22.16
CA VAL A 185 11.47 -2.59 23.14
C VAL A 185 10.85 -1.20 23.06
N THR A 186 10.70 -0.53 24.19
CA THR A 186 10.33 0.89 24.23
C THR A 186 11.57 1.71 24.55
N VAL A 187 11.85 2.70 23.72
CA VAL A 187 12.99 3.61 23.88
C VAL A 187 12.49 5.02 24.19
N THR A 188 13.04 5.62 25.23
CA THR A 188 12.66 6.96 25.72
C THR A 188 13.81 7.96 25.65
N SER A 189 14.89 7.62 24.95
CA SER A 189 16.03 8.51 24.69
C SER A 189 16.61 8.25 23.30
N LEU A 190 17.27 9.26 22.74
CA LEU A 190 18.02 9.14 21.49
C LEU A 190 19.08 8.03 21.57
N SER A 191 19.84 7.97 22.67
CA SER A 191 20.88 6.95 22.84
C SER A 191 20.31 5.52 22.78
N ALA A 192 19.18 5.28 23.44
CA ALA A 192 18.53 3.98 23.42
C ALA A 192 17.97 3.65 22.03
N LEU A 193 17.39 4.64 21.33
CA LEU A 193 16.96 4.49 19.94
C LEU A 193 18.13 4.11 19.04
N THR A 194 19.23 4.87 19.06
CA THR A 194 20.41 4.61 18.23
C THR A 194 20.99 3.22 18.50
N THR A 195 21.11 2.81 19.76
CA THR A 195 21.59 1.46 20.11
C THR A 195 20.66 0.36 19.61
N ALA A 196 19.34 0.49 19.81
CA ALA A 196 18.39 -0.51 19.37
C ALA A 196 18.30 -0.59 17.83
N ALA A 197 18.27 0.56 17.16
CA ALA A 197 18.18 0.65 15.70
C ALA A 197 19.40 0.04 15.00
N ALA A 198 20.60 0.19 15.58
CA ALA A 198 21.84 -0.40 15.06
C ALA A 198 22.03 -1.88 15.41
N SER A 199 21.16 -2.47 16.26
CA SER A 199 21.30 -3.88 16.66
C SER A 199 21.19 -4.82 15.47
N THR A 200 21.95 -5.92 15.49
CA THR A 200 21.84 -6.99 14.49
C THR A 200 20.61 -7.87 14.68
N SER A 201 19.98 -7.86 15.87
CA SER A 201 18.78 -8.67 16.14
C SER A 201 17.53 -8.04 15.55
N ALA A 202 16.56 -8.86 15.13
CA ALA A 202 15.25 -8.33 14.74
C ALA A 202 14.58 -7.63 15.94
N MET A 203 14.02 -6.43 15.73
CA MET A 203 13.38 -5.67 16.82
C MET A 203 12.23 -4.79 16.35
N ILE A 204 11.16 -4.77 17.15
CA ILE A 204 10.13 -3.73 17.13
C ILE A 204 10.53 -2.67 18.16
N ILE A 205 10.91 -1.49 17.70
CA ILE A 205 11.41 -0.39 18.51
C ILE A 205 10.31 0.66 18.61
N ARG A 206 9.62 0.67 19.75
CA ARG A 206 8.61 1.66 20.10
C ARG A 206 9.31 2.93 20.57
N VAL A 207 9.31 3.97 19.75
CA VAL A 207 9.90 5.27 20.07
C VAL A 207 8.89 6.07 20.88
N GLN A 208 9.21 6.37 22.13
CA GLN A 208 8.35 7.16 23.01
C GLN A 208 9.06 8.44 23.41
N GLY A 209 8.84 9.49 22.62
CA GLY A 209 9.47 10.80 22.80
C GLY A 209 9.86 11.43 21.48
N SER A 210 10.13 12.73 21.53
CA SER A 210 10.68 13.51 20.42
C SER A 210 12.12 13.88 20.76
N PHE A 211 13.08 13.49 19.92
CA PHE A 211 14.50 13.69 20.20
C PHE A 211 15.15 14.65 19.21
N SER A 212 15.88 15.63 19.72
CA SER A 212 16.72 16.50 18.89
C SER A 212 18.10 15.89 18.68
N CYS A 213 18.62 16.02 17.47
CA CYS A 213 19.85 15.38 17.03
C CYS A 213 20.42 16.10 15.79
N SER A 214 21.67 15.80 15.45
CA SER A 214 22.33 16.30 14.23
C SER A 214 23.08 15.21 13.43
N ALA A 215 23.18 14.00 13.99
CA ALA A 215 23.76 12.85 13.31
C ALA A 215 22.65 11.83 13.01
N ASP A 216 22.75 11.15 11.88
CA ASP A 216 21.77 10.14 11.48
C ASP A 216 21.60 9.04 12.53
N VAL A 217 20.36 8.60 12.70
CA VAL A 217 20.07 7.34 13.37
C VAL A 217 20.16 6.23 12.32
N ARG A 218 21.26 5.48 12.34
CA ARG A 218 21.46 4.32 11.47
C ARG A 218 20.51 3.19 11.87
N VAL A 219 19.74 2.69 10.91
CA VAL A 219 18.79 1.58 11.11
C VAL A 219 19.30 0.32 10.39
N ALA A 220 19.59 -0.73 11.15
CA ALA A 220 19.99 -2.03 10.62
C ALA A 220 18.79 -2.80 10.02
N SER A 221 19.06 -3.92 9.34
CA SER A 221 18.03 -4.81 8.79
C SER A 221 17.10 -5.38 9.88
N ASN A 222 15.91 -5.81 9.46
CA ASN A 222 14.89 -6.46 10.30
C ASN A 222 14.46 -5.57 11.48
N LYS A 223 14.04 -4.34 11.17
CA LYS A 223 13.59 -3.37 12.17
C LYS A 223 12.19 -2.89 11.88
N THR A 224 11.42 -2.68 12.94
CA THR A 224 10.23 -1.85 12.91
C THR A 224 10.48 -0.67 13.83
N ILE A 225 10.65 0.53 13.29
CA ILE A 225 10.69 1.78 14.06
C ILE A 225 9.25 2.29 14.13
N LEU A 226 8.69 2.35 15.33
CA LEU A 226 7.27 2.69 15.54
C LEU A 226 7.15 3.81 16.57
N GLY A 227 6.69 4.99 16.16
CA GLY A 227 6.40 6.07 17.12
C GLY A 227 5.22 5.72 18.01
N VAL A 228 5.29 6.04 19.29
CA VAL A 228 4.18 5.91 20.26
C VAL A 228 3.40 7.21 20.33
N GLY A 229 2.09 7.16 20.09
CA GLY A 229 1.25 8.36 19.97
C GLY A 229 1.64 9.25 18.78
N SER A 230 1.04 10.43 18.65
CA SER A 230 1.27 11.30 17.47
C SER A 230 2.55 12.14 17.54
N GLY A 231 3.16 12.28 18.72
CA GLY A 231 4.27 13.20 18.97
C GLY A 231 5.67 12.59 19.00
N SER A 232 5.81 11.29 18.74
CA SER A 232 7.12 10.61 18.83
C SER A 232 7.91 10.74 17.53
N GLY A 233 9.21 10.99 17.64
CA GLY A 233 9.93 11.49 16.47
C GLY A 233 11.37 11.94 16.67
N LEU A 234 11.90 12.52 15.59
CA LEU A 234 13.24 13.11 15.50
C LEU A 234 13.14 14.55 14.99
N ASN A 235 14.04 15.40 15.46
CA ASN A 235 14.14 16.79 15.03
C ASN A 235 15.61 17.16 14.78
N GLY A 236 15.93 17.62 13.58
CA GLY A 236 17.30 17.97 13.19
C GLY A 236 18.15 16.83 12.62
N CYS A 237 17.70 15.57 12.72
CA CYS A 237 18.34 14.42 12.05
C CYS A 237 17.32 13.43 11.52
N GLY A 238 17.76 12.57 10.59
CA GLY A 238 16.93 11.56 9.94
C GLY A 238 17.24 10.12 10.33
N LEU A 239 16.50 9.22 9.69
CA LEU A 239 16.76 7.78 9.70
C LEU A 239 17.55 7.38 8.46
N ASN A 240 18.69 6.71 8.66
CA ASN A 240 19.55 6.26 7.57
C ASN A 240 19.48 4.72 7.41
N MET A 241 18.85 4.30 6.31
CA MET A 241 18.65 2.91 5.90
C MET A 241 19.48 2.60 4.65
N ARG A 242 20.79 2.73 4.79
CA ARG A 242 21.77 2.29 3.80
C ARG A 242 22.04 0.79 3.86
N ASP A 243 22.25 0.07 2.76
CA ASP A 243 22.74 -1.34 2.76
C ASP A 243 21.94 -2.29 3.69
N VAL A 244 20.61 -2.13 3.75
CA VAL A 244 19.74 -2.91 4.65
C VAL A 244 18.56 -3.53 3.94
N SER A 245 17.91 -4.46 4.62
CA SER A 245 16.68 -5.04 4.13
C SER A 245 15.67 -5.31 5.24
N ASN A 246 14.40 -5.34 4.88
CA ASN A 246 13.29 -5.64 5.80
C ASN A 246 13.16 -4.60 6.90
N VAL A 247 12.81 -3.37 6.54
CA VAL A 247 12.64 -2.28 7.50
C VAL A 247 11.25 -1.66 7.37
N ILE A 248 10.60 -1.45 8.50
CA ILE A 248 9.33 -0.74 8.61
C ILE A 248 9.58 0.53 9.42
N VAL A 249 9.17 1.69 8.92
CA VAL A 249 9.15 2.95 9.66
C VAL A 249 7.72 3.44 9.71
N ARG A 250 7.14 3.50 10.92
CA ARG A 250 5.75 3.87 11.12
C ARG A 250 5.51 4.89 12.21
N ASN A 251 4.54 5.75 11.97
CA ASN A 251 4.04 6.69 12.97
C ASN A 251 5.13 7.58 13.59
N MET A 252 6.18 7.91 12.81
CA MET A 252 7.25 8.79 13.24
C MET A 252 7.01 10.21 12.72
N ARG A 253 7.23 11.19 13.58
CA ARG A 253 7.35 12.60 13.18
C ARG A 253 8.82 12.95 12.99
N ILE A 254 9.25 13.28 11.79
CA ILE A 254 10.65 13.60 11.51
C ILE A 254 10.71 14.91 10.75
N GLY A 255 11.49 15.87 11.24
CA GLY A 255 11.59 17.12 10.52
C GLY A 255 12.76 18.01 10.86
N PHE A 256 12.88 19.08 10.08
CA PHE A 256 13.93 20.09 10.18
C PHE A 256 15.35 19.51 10.03
N VAL A 257 15.51 18.47 9.21
CA VAL A 257 16.82 17.86 8.92
C VAL A 257 17.56 18.73 7.91
N GLN A 258 18.57 19.46 8.38
CA GLN A 258 19.37 20.34 7.53
C GLN A 258 20.23 19.53 6.58
N ALA A 259 20.48 20.04 5.38
CA ALA A 259 21.30 19.36 4.37
C ALA A 259 22.70 18.97 4.86
N GLY A 260 23.27 19.73 5.82
CA GLY A 260 24.57 19.43 6.44
C GLY A 260 24.52 18.46 7.62
N SER A 261 23.35 17.98 8.04
CA SER A 261 23.17 17.04 9.15
C SER A 261 23.02 15.62 8.64
N GLY A 262 24.01 14.77 8.93
CA GLY A 262 24.01 13.39 8.45
C GLY A 262 23.92 13.32 6.93
N ASN A 263 22.92 12.62 6.40
CA ASN A 263 22.66 12.57 4.96
C ASN A 263 21.77 13.72 4.44
N GLY A 264 21.16 14.52 5.31
CA GLY A 264 20.32 15.67 4.95
C GLY A 264 18.82 15.39 4.84
N ASP A 265 18.40 14.13 4.83
CA ASP A 265 17.00 13.73 4.62
C ASP A 265 16.32 13.27 5.90
N ALA A 266 15.00 13.43 6.00
CA ALA A 266 14.23 12.86 7.11
C ALA A 266 14.28 11.31 7.10
N ILE A 267 14.17 10.71 5.92
CA ILE A 267 14.27 9.27 5.69
C ILE A 267 15.12 9.02 4.45
N HIS A 268 16.26 8.35 4.62
CA HIS A 268 17.20 8.04 3.55
C HIS A 268 17.29 6.53 3.31
N ILE A 269 17.03 6.11 2.08
CA ILE A 269 17.01 4.72 1.66
C ILE A 269 18.00 4.56 0.50
N ASP A 270 19.06 3.80 0.73
CA ASP A 270 20.23 3.68 -0.16
C ASP A 270 20.69 2.22 -0.18
N HIS A 271 20.88 1.61 -1.35
CA HIS A 271 21.25 0.19 -1.48
C HIS A 271 20.38 -0.78 -0.65
N ALA A 272 19.11 -0.42 -0.42
CA ALA A 272 18.26 -1.10 0.54
C ALA A 272 17.03 -1.73 -0.11
N THR A 273 16.52 -2.83 0.45
CA THR A 273 15.38 -3.53 -0.15
C THR A 273 14.32 -4.03 0.83
N ARG A 274 13.04 -4.01 0.42
CA ARG A 274 11.89 -4.43 1.24
C ARG A 274 11.67 -3.46 2.40
N LEU A 275 11.17 -2.28 2.07
CA LEU A 275 10.94 -1.20 3.02
C LEU A 275 9.49 -0.71 2.97
N TRP A 276 8.90 -0.49 4.15
CA TRP A 276 7.58 0.08 4.29
C TRP A 276 7.61 1.33 5.16
N ILE A 277 7.35 2.48 4.53
CA ILE A 277 7.33 3.80 5.15
C ILE A 277 5.86 4.21 5.26
N ASP A 278 5.30 4.16 6.47
CA ASP A 278 3.85 4.28 6.65
C ASP A 278 3.37 5.15 7.81
N HIS A 279 2.35 5.99 7.57
CA HIS A 279 1.78 6.88 8.61
C HIS A 279 2.79 7.81 9.29
N ASN A 280 3.82 8.27 8.59
CA ASN A 280 4.78 9.23 9.12
C ASN A 280 4.38 10.68 8.80
N ASP A 281 4.87 11.63 9.59
CA ASP A 281 4.74 13.07 9.36
C ASP A 281 6.15 13.62 9.14
N LEU A 282 6.44 14.02 7.89
CA LEU A 282 7.76 14.47 7.44
C LEU A 282 7.67 15.94 7.02
N SER A 283 8.49 16.79 7.64
CA SER A 283 8.36 18.23 7.39
C SER A 283 9.62 19.05 7.60
N SER A 284 9.60 20.27 7.09
CA SER A 284 10.58 21.31 7.44
C SER A 284 9.89 22.68 7.51
N ASP A 285 10.41 23.66 6.78
CA ASP A 285 9.71 24.88 6.38
C ASP A 285 10.16 25.28 4.97
N THR A 286 9.47 26.26 4.37
CA THR A 286 9.79 26.84 3.04
C THR A 286 10.36 28.25 3.12
N THR A 287 10.81 28.67 4.31
CA THR A 287 11.27 30.05 4.57
C THR A 287 12.76 30.26 4.31
N HIS A 288 13.48 29.19 3.99
CA HIS A 288 14.90 29.18 3.66
C HIS A 288 15.13 28.91 2.16
N GLY A 289 16.37 29.06 1.69
CA GLY A 289 16.73 28.71 0.31
C GLY A 289 16.63 27.21 0.04
N THR A 290 16.53 26.84 -1.25
CA THR A 290 16.30 25.46 -1.74
C THR A 290 17.16 24.38 -1.12
N ASP A 291 18.43 24.67 -0.78
CA ASP A 291 19.39 23.68 -0.28
C ASP A 291 19.73 23.86 1.21
N PHE A 292 18.94 24.63 1.95
CA PHE A 292 19.07 24.66 3.41
C PHE A 292 18.66 23.33 4.06
N TYR A 293 17.55 22.77 3.58
CA TYR A 293 17.17 21.38 3.80
C TYR A 293 17.43 20.59 2.50
N ASP A 294 17.72 19.29 2.61
CA ASP A 294 17.83 18.44 1.42
C ASP A 294 16.49 17.81 1.04
N GLY A 295 16.32 16.48 1.10
CA GLY A 295 15.05 15.81 0.86
C GLY A 295 14.24 15.55 2.13
N LEU A 296 12.96 15.17 2.00
CA LEU A 296 12.27 14.47 3.11
C LEU A 296 12.47 12.96 2.99
N LEU A 297 12.21 12.40 1.81
CA LEU A 297 12.27 10.96 1.57
C LEU A 297 12.99 10.64 0.27
N ASP A 298 14.23 10.15 0.38
CA ASP A 298 15.06 9.81 -0.77
C ASP A 298 15.29 8.29 -0.85
N ILE A 299 15.07 7.76 -2.06
CA ILE A 299 15.20 6.34 -2.41
C ILE A 299 16.16 6.23 -3.58
N THR A 300 17.39 5.81 -3.32
CA THR A 300 18.50 5.96 -4.25
C THR A 300 19.34 4.69 -4.32
N HIS A 301 20.29 4.66 -5.25
CA HIS A 301 21.34 3.65 -5.34
C HIS A 301 20.81 2.21 -5.30
N ALA A 302 20.12 1.80 -6.37
CA ALA A 302 19.54 0.46 -6.51
C ALA A 302 18.60 0.02 -5.37
N ALA A 303 18.12 0.94 -4.52
CA ALA A 303 17.10 0.62 -3.54
C ALA A 303 15.86 0.05 -4.24
N ASP A 304 15.15 -0.86 -3.59
CA ASP A 304 14.16 -1.66 -4.29
C ASP A 304 13.07 -2.24 -3.40
N PHE A 305 11.90 -2.53 -3.98
CA PHE A 305 10.76 -3.06 -3.25
C PHE A 305 10.35 -2.16 -2.06
N VAL A 306 10.00 -0.91 -2.36
CA VAL A 306 9.63 0.09 -1.36
C VAL A 306 8.15 0.47 -1.51
N THR A 307 7.43 0.54 -0.39
CA THR A 307 6.08 1.14 -0.32
C THR A 307 6.13 2.33 0.63
N VAL A 308 5.60 3.45 0.15
CA VAL A 308 5.39 4.70 0.87
C VAL A 308 3.88 4.92 0.96
N SER A 309 3.29 4.76 2.14
CA SER A 309 1.84 4.81 2.30
C SER A 309 1.35 5.66 3.46
N TRP A 310 0.24 6.37 3.30
CA TRP A 310 -0.41 7.11 4.40
C TRP A 310 0.49 8.12 5.12
N ASN A 311 1.59 8.55 4.52
CA ASN A 311 2.46 9.56 5.11
C ASN A 311 1.92 10.96 4.80
N ARG A 312 2.29 11.94 5.62
CA ARG A 312 2.14 13.36 5.32
C ARG A 312 3.53 13.95 5.11
N LEU A 313 3.80 14.42 3.90
CA LEU A 313 5.03 15.12 3.52
C LEU A 313 4.67 16.58 3.25
N HIS A 314 5.22 17.51 4.01
CA HIS A 314 4.71 18.88 3.96
C HIS A 314 5.72 19.97 4.33
N ASP A 315 5.40 21.20 3.90
CA ASP A 315 6.16 22.41 4.20
C ASP A 315 7.67 22.23 3.89
N HIS A 316 7.97 21.92 2.63
CA HIS A 316 9.32 21.54 2.22
C HIS A 316 9.56 21.82 0.73
N ILE A 317 10.81 21.96 0.31
CA ILE A 317 11.14 22.32 -1.08
C ILE A 317 11.31 21.08 -1.97
N LYS A 318 12.09 20.07 -1.56
CA LYS A 318 12.43 18.88 -2.37
C LYS A 318 11.86 17.61 -1.70
N CYS A 319 10.56 17.32 -1.85
CA CYS A 319 9.91 16.36 -0.94
C CYS A 319 10.39 14.91 -1.08
N SER A 320 10.45 14.32 -2.28
CA SER A 320 10.88 12.93 -2.44
C SER A 320 11.54 12.62 -3.78
N LEU A 321 12.71 12.00 -3.71
CA LEU A 321 13.50 11.57 -4.87
C LEU A 321 13.55 10.05 -5.01
N VAL A 322 13.41 9.57 -6.24
CA VAL A 322 13.69 8.17 -6.62
C VAL A 322 14.77 8.18 -7.70
N GLY A 323 15.98 7.74 -7.35
CA GLY A 323 17.16 7.77 -8.21
C GLY A 323 17.83 9.16 -8.26
N HIS A 324 19.05 9.23 -7.72
CA HIS A 324 19.70 10.52 -7.42
C HIS A 324 20.34 11.21 -8.63
N SER A 325 20.81 10.46 -9.63
CA SER A 325 21.67 10.99 -10.70
C SER A 325 21.39 10.36 -12.06
N ASP A 326 21.35 11.18 -13.12
CA ASP A 326 21.21 10.74 -14.51
C ASP A 326 22.38 9.85 -14.97
N SER A 327 23.52 9.91 -14.28
CA SER A 327 24.72 9.12 -14.61
C SER A 327 24.78 7.78 -13.90
N ASN A 328 23.76 7.41 -13.10
CA ASN A 328 23.76 6.21 -12.27
C ASN A 328 23.06 5.00 -12.91
N ALA A 329 22.85 5.03 -14.22
CA ALA A 329 22.05 4.03 -14.93
C ALA A 329 22.56 2.58 -14.75
N ALA A 330 23.87 2.38 -14.59
CA ALA A 330 24.45 1.04 -14.43
C ALA A 330 24.03 0.36 -13.12
N GLU A 331 23.73 1.15 -12.09
CA GLU A 331 23.28 0.68 -10.79
C GLU A 331 21.76 0.68 -10.69
N ASP A 332 21.09 1.74 -11.16
CA ASP A 332 19.65 1.92 -10.90
C ASP A 332 18.73 1.16 -11.87
N ARG A 333 19.22 0.77 -13.06
CA ARG A 333 18.38 0.01 -14.02
C ARG A 333 17.99 -1.35 -13.47
N GLY A 334 16.69 -1.63 -13.48
CA GLY A 334 16.12 -2.88 -12.95
C GLY A 334 15.78 -2.83 -11.45
N HIS A 335 16.05 -1.70 -10.80
CA HIS A 335 15.76 -1.43 -9.39
C HIS A 335 14.74 -0.28 -9.26
N LEU A 336 14.70 0.37 -8.09
CA LEU A 336 13.87 1.53 -7.79
C LEU A 336 12.38 1.27 -8.02
N ARG A 337 11.91 0.06 -7.70
CA ARG A 337 10.49 -0.28 -7.75
C ARG A 337 9.81 0.23 -6.48
N VAL A 338 9.12 1.35 -6.64
CA VAL A 338 8.50 2.09 -5.53
C VAL A 338 7.01 2.27 -5.74
N THR A 339 6.23 2.10 -4.68
CA THR A 339 4.80 2.41 -4.62
C THR A 339 4.57 3.60 -3.70
N TYR A 340 3.84 4.60 -4.16
CA TYR A 340 3.31 5.70 -3.34
C TYR A 340 1.79 5.58 -3.31
N HIS A 341 1.18 5.42 -2.13
CA HIS A 341 -0.27 5.50 -2.03
C HIS A 341 -0.84 6.15 -0.79
N HIS A 342 -1.95 6.88 -0.96
CA HIS A 342 -2.66 7.52 0.15
C HIS A 342 -1.78 8.46 0.99
N ASN A 343 -0.68 8.97 0.41
CA ASN A 343 0.12 10.00 1.04
C ASN A 343 -0.50 11.37 0.80
N TRP A 344 -0.25 12.29 1.72
CA TRP A 344 -0.55 13.71 1.56
C TRP A 344 0.73 14.50 1.31
N PHE A 345 0.91 15.00 0.10
CA PHE A 345 1.93 16.00 -0.24
C PHE A 345 1.30 17.40 -0.10
N ALA A 346 1.72 18.16 0.91
CA ALA A 346 1.07 19.41 1.29
C ALA A 346 2.05 20.59 1.35
N GLY A 347 1.94 21.55 0.43
CA GLY A 347 2.86 22.69 0.43
C GLY A 347 4.31 22.30 0.13
N CYS A 348 4.51 21.19 -0.59
CA CYS A 348 5.80 20.88 -1.19
C CYS A 348 6.05 21.83 -2.38
N ASN A 349 7.30 22.22 -2.63
CA ASN A 349 7.60 22.94 -3.87
C ASN A 349 7.72 21.97 -5.05
N SER A 350 8.51 20.90 -4.92
CA SER A 350 8.72 19.94 -5.98
C SER A 350 9.13 18.54 -5.51
N ARG A 351 9.21 17.62 -6.48
CA ARG A 351 9.63 16.21 -6.34
C ARG A 351 8.62 15.39 -5.54
N ASP A 352 7.44 15.14 -6.10
CA ASP A 352 6.35 14.45 -5.39
C ASP A 352 5.85 13.12 -6.02
N PRO A 353 6.69 12.15 -6.41
CA PRO A 353 8.16 12.14 -6.41
C PRO A 353 8.76 12.56 -7.77
N ARG A 354 10.06 12.84 -7.78
CA ARG A 354 10.87 12.84 -9.02
C ARG A 354 11.54 11.50 -9.21
N VAL A 355 11.35 10.86 -10.37
CA VAL A 355 11.77 9.48 -10.65
C VAL A 355 12.78 9.41 -11.79
N ARG A 356 13.87 8.66 -11.57
CA ARG A 356 14.84 8.20 -12.57
C ARG A 356 14.92 6.67 -12.56
N PHE A 357 15.06 6.05 -13.74
CA PHE A 357 15.27 4.60 -13.99
C PHE A 357 14.23 3.61 -13.45
N GLY A 358 13.57 3.90 -12.32
CA GLY A 358 12.54 3.06 -11.73
C GLY A 358 11.40 2.84 -12.72
N ASN A 359 11.20 1.60 -13.13
CA ASN A 359 10.14 1.22 -14.06
C ASN A 359 9.61 -0.20 -13.76
N PRO A 360 8.38 -0.35 -13.24
CA PRO A 360 7.40 0.70 -13.00
C PRO A 360 7.42 1.24 -11.56
N VAL A 361 7.34 2.55 -11.41
CA VAL A 361 6.94 3.25 -10.17
C VAL A 361 5.43 3.48 -10.22
N HIS A 362 4.74 3.23 -9.11
CA HIS A 362 3.28 3.32 -9.04
C HIS A 362 2.86 4.38 -8.03
N VAL A 363 2.17 5.41 -8.50
CA VAL A 363 1.71 6.55 -7.70
C VAL A 363 0.20 6.59 -7.77
N PHE A 364 -0.49 6.10 -6.73
CA PHE A 364 -1.94 6.02 -6.73
C PHE A 364 -2.65 6.48 -5.47
N ASN A 365 -3.86 7.04 -5.62
CA ASN A 365 -4.67 7.57 -4.51
C ASN A 365 -3.90 8.53 -3.57
N ASN A 366 -2.92 9.29 -4.03
CA ASN A 366 -2.27 10.31 -3.21
C ASN A 366 -3.03 11.64 -3.33
N TYR A 367 -2.96 12.44 -2.27
CA TYR A 367 -3.50 13.80 -2.26
C TYR A 367 -2.36 14.81 -2.33
N TYR A 368 -2.39 15.65 -3.35
CA TYR A 368 -1.46 16.74 -3.57
C TYR A 368 -2.18 18.06 -3.38
N SER A 369 -1.68 18.92 -2.49
CA SER A 369 -2.30 20.21 -2.20
C SER A 369 -1.28 21.33 -2.14
N ASN A 370 -1.50 22.39 -2.91
CA ASN A 370 -0.68 23.60 -2.93
C ASN A 370 0.79 23.32 -3.27
N ILE A 371 1.01 22.58 -4.37
CA ILE A 371 2.36 22.28 -4.84
C ILE A 371 2.90 23.47 -5.63
N GLY A 372 4.11 23.92 -5.32
CA GLY A 372 4.66 25.18 -5.83
C GLY A 372 5.07 25.14 -7.31
N ASP A 373 5.92 24.18 -7.67
CA ASP A 373 6.56 24.06 -8.98
C ASP A 373 5.97 22.88 -9.76
N TYR A 374 6.21 21.64 -9.32
CA TYR A 374 5.64 20.44 -9.95
C TYR A 374 5.44 19.28 -8.97
N GLY A 375 4.46 18.41 -9.25
CA GLY A 375 4.19 17.19 -8.51
C GLY A 375 5.09 16.02 -8.94
N VAL A 376 4.52 15.06 -9.69
CA VAL A 376 5.22 13.83 -10.10
C VAL A 376 6.06 14.06 -11.35
N ALA A 377 7.36 13.83 -11.32
CA ALA A 377 8.21 13.91 -12.51
C ALA A 377 8.72 12.53 -12.91
N SER A 378 8.46 12.11 -14.16
CA SER A 378 9.09 10.93 -14.75
C SER A 378 10.23 11.36 -15.67
N THR A 379 11.45 11.09 -15.25
CA THR A 379 12.67 11.47 -15.96
C THR A 379 13.46 10.22 -16.38
N ILE A 380 14.51 10.40 -17.19
CA ILE A 380 15.43 9.40 -17.75
C ILE A 380 15.10 7.93 -17.42
N GLU A 381 14.52 7.25 -18.41
CA GLU A 381 14.16 5.82 -18.35
C GLU A 381 13.17 5.41 -17.24
N GLY A 382 12.70 6.36 -16.43
CA GLY A 382 11.63 6.17 -15.47
C GLY A 382 10.33 5.79 -16.18
N GLY A 383 9.53 4.96 -15.52
CA GLY A 383 8.18 4.61 -15.94
C GLY A 383 7.22 4.76 -14.78
N VAL A 384 6.36 5.76 -14.82
CA VAL A 384 5.48 6.10 -13.70
C VAL A 384 4.01 5.97 -14.08
N LEU A 385 3.27 5.12 -13.35
CA LEU A 385 1.82 5.08 -13.42
C LEU A 385 1.23 6.03 -12.37
N VAL A 386 0.57 7.10 -12.83
CA VAL A 386 -0.12 8.09 -11.99
C VAL A 386 -1.62 7.83 -12.04
N GLU A 387 -2.14 7.11 -11.05
CA GLU A 387 -3.51 6.58 -11.07
C GLU A 387 -4.37 7.08 -9.90
N GLY A 388 -5.55 7.62 -10.18
CA GLY A 388 -6.54 7.83 -9.12
C GLY A 388 -6.14 8.90 -8.08
N ASN A 389 -5.16 9.75 -8.34
CA ASN A 389 -4.71 10.78 -7.38
C ASN A 389 -5.64 12.00 -7.40
N TYR A 390 -5.58 12.81 -6.34
CA TYR A 390 -6.30 14.08 -6.23
C TYR A 390 -5.30 15.24 -6.18
N PHE A 391 -5.36 16.14 -7.15
CA PHE A 391 -4.48 17.31 -7.26
C PHE A 391 -5.26 18.61 -7.04
N GLU A 392 -4.94 19.35 -5.98
CA GLU A 392 -5.56 20.62 -5.64
C GLU A 392 -4.54 21.76 -5.60
N ASN A 393 -4.76 22.81 -6.40
CA ASN A 393 -3.84 23.94 -6.53
C ASN A 393 -2.42 23.47 -6.90
N VAL A 394 -2.32 22.65 -7.96
CA VAL A 394 -1.06 22.12 -8.46
C VAL A 394 -0.93 22.52 -9.94
N PRO A 395 -0.18 23.58 -10.26
CA PRO A 395 -0.04 24.07 -11.63
C PRO A 395 0.50 23.01 -12.59
N ASP A 396 1.44 22.18 -12.12
CA ASP A 396 1.98 21.05 -12.88
C ASP A 396 1.87 19.74 -12.07
N PRO A 397 0.75 19.00 -12.19
CA PRO A 397 0.52 17.78 -11.41
C PRO A 397 1.52 16.67 -11.66
N PHE A 398 1.91 16.50 -12.93
CA PHE A 398 2.86 15.51 -13.35
C PHE A 398 3.41 15.81 -14.74
N HIS A 399 4.70 15.53 -14.98
CA HIS A 399 5.33 15.80 -16.27
C HIS A 399 6.42 14.80 -16.67
N LEU A 400 6.98 15.00 -17.87
CA LEU A 400 8.09 14.23 -18.42
C LEU A 400 9.39 15.06 -18.48
N GLY A 401 10.46 14.54 -17.90
CA GLY A 401 11.76 15.22 -17.83
C GLY A 401 11.75 16.35 -16.80
N GLU A 402 12.92 16.78 -16.33
CA GLU A 402 12.99 17.89 -15.35
C GLU A 402 14.41 18.46 -15.31
N GLY A 403 14.55 19.78 -15.44
CA GLY A 403 15.85 20.44 -15.57
C GLY A 403 16.66 19.85 -16.73
N SER A 404 17.87 19.35 -16.45
CA SER A 404 18.72 18.66 -17.45
C SER A 404 18.37 17.18 -17.66
N SER A 405 17.50 16.60 -16.82
CA SER A 405 17.16 15.18 -16.93
C SER A 405 16.17 14.95 -18.07
N PRO A 406 16.50 14.10 -19.06
CA PRO A 406 15.60 13.81 -20.18
C PRO A 406 14.25 13.24 -19.75
N ALA A 407 13.28 13.26 -20.68
CA ALA A 407 11.98 12.65 -20.48
C ALA A 407 12.06 11.13 -20.21
N GLY A 408 11.29 10.67 -19.22
CA GLY A 408 10.99 9.25 -19.01
C GLY A 408 9.70 8.85 -19.75
N THR A 409 8.93 7.96 -19.13
CA THR A 409 7.58 7.56 -19.56
C THR A 409 6.59 7.70 -18.42
N LEU A 410 5.37 8.11 -18.74
CA LEU A 410 4.33 8.35 -17.75
C LEU A 410 2.96 8.05 -18.35
N VAL A 411 2.20 7.21 -17.65
CA VAL A 411 0.79 6.96 -17.94
C VAL A 411 -0.03 7.51 -16.79
N ALA A 412 -1.03 8.34 -17.10
CA ALA A 412 -1.94 8.89 -16.11
C ALA A 412 -3.37 8.39 -16.37
N ARG A 413 -4.10 8.03 -15.32
CA ARG A 413 -5.52 7.66 -15.44
C ARG A 413 -6.32 7.96 -14.18
N ASN A 414 -7.60 8.25 -14.34
CA ASN A 414 -8.57 8.41 -13.25
C ASN A 414 -8.20 9.47 -12.19
N ASN A 415 -7.33 10.44 -12.48
CA ASN A 415 -6.97 11.50 -11.53
C ASN A 415 -8.05 12.59 -11.44
N THR A 416 -8.19 13.21 -10.28
CA THR A 416 -9.04 14.39 -10.04
C THR A 416 -8.17 15.65 -9.98
N PHE A 417 -8.62 16.73 -10.63
CA PHE A 417 -7.91 18.01 -10.67
C PHE A 417 -8.84 19.14 -10.20
N VAL A 418 -8.40 19.93 -9.23
CA VAL A 418 -9.08 21.13 -8.74
C VAL A 418 -8.08 22.28 -8.76
N ASN A 419 -8.33 23.31 -9.57
CA ASN A 419 -7.40 24.45 -9.77
C ASN A 419 -5.96 24.00 -10.12
N SER A 420 -5.85 22.96 -10.94
CA SER A 420 -4.59 22.30 -11.27
C SER A 420 -4.41 22.18 -12.77
N GLY A 421 -3.17 21.99 -13.23
CA GLY A 421 -2.87 21.70 -14.63
C GLY A 421 -3.37 20.31 -15.08
N GLY A 422 -3.20 20.01 -16.37
CA GLY A 422 -3.56 18.69 -16.94
C GLY A 422 -2.46 17.63 -16.85
N GLY A 423 -1.22 18.05 -16.57
CA GLY A 423 -0.02 17.22 -16.61
C GLY A 423 0.38 16.76 -18.03
N GLN A 424 1.47 16.00 -18.12
CA GLN A 424 2.01 15.44 -19.37
C GLN A 424 2.13 13.92 -19.28
N THR A 425 1.75 13.23 -20.36
CA THR A 425 1.86 11.77 -20.48
C THR A 425 2.63 11.40 -21.74
N GLY A 426 3.28 10.24 -21.74
CA GLY A 426 4.00 9.74 -22.92
C GLY A 426 4.64 8.39 -22.71
N GLY A 427 4.76 7.64 -23.80
CA GLY A 427 5.33 6.29 -23.79
C GLY A 427 4.42 5.25 -23.12
N SER A 428 5.05 4.20 -22.60
CA SER A 428 4.38 3.09 -21.91
C SER A 428 5.11 2.75 -20.62
N VAL A 429 4.36 2.40 -19.58
CA VAL A 429 4.90 2.00 -18.28
C VAL A 429 4.75 0.50 -18.12
N ALA A 430 5.74 -0.17 -17.51
CA ALA A 430 5.66 -1.60 -17.24
C ALA A 430 4.46 -1.94 -16.34
N SER A 431 3.97 -3.18 -16.43
CA SER A 431 2.80 -3.62 -15.67
C SER A 431 3.07 -3.65 -14.15
N ILE A 432 2.08 -3.22 -13.37
CA ILE A 432 2.09 -3.38 -11.91
C ILE A 432 1.76 -4.83 -11.55
N PRO A 433 2.65 -5.58 -10.88
CA PRO A 433 2.48 -7.04 -10.72
C PRO A 433 1.71 -7.46 -9.46
N TYR A 434 1.45 -6.55 -8.53
CA TYR A 434 0.75 -6.85 -7.28
C TYR A 434 -0.73 -6.48 -7.35
N GLY A 435 -1.56 -7.20 -6.59
CA GLY A 435 -2.97 -6.86 -6.43
C GLY A 435 -3.16 -5.57 -5.63
N TYR A 436 -4.06 -4.71 -6.10
CA TYR A 436 -4.52 -3.51 -5.39
C TYR A 436 -5.93 -3.14 -5.87
N THR A 437 -6.59 -2.27 -5.12
CA THR A 437 -7.84 -1.64 -5.55
C THR A 437 -7.68 -0.14 -5.34
N ALA A 438 -7.60 0.61 -6.45
CA ALA A 438 -7.63 2.06 -6.39
C ALA A 438 -9.02 2.51 -5.92
N GLU A 439 -9.05 3.58 -5.12
CA GLU A 439 -10.31 4.19 -4.69
C GLU A 439 -10.70 5.22 -5.76
N ALA A 440 -11.96 5.65 -5.78
CA ALA A 440 -12.36 6.69 -6.71
C ALA A 440 -11.64 7.99 -6.33
N SER A 441 -10.94 8.62 -7.29
CA SER A 441 -10.08 9.78 -6.99
C SER A 441 -10.80 10.91 -6.29
N GLY A 442 -12.09 11.13 -6.54
CA GLY A 442 -12.90 12.13 -5.83
C GLY A 442 -13.01 11.92 -4.31
N GLY A 443 -12.81 10.70 -3.80
CA GLY A 443 -12.81 10.38 -2.37
C GLY A 443 -11.45 10.51 -1.69
N VAL A 444 -10.36 10.52 -2.47
CA VAL A 444 -8.97 10.47 -1.98
C VAL A 444 -8.63 11.62 -1.03
N LYS A 445 -9.05 12.85 -1.33
CA LYS A 445 -8.81 13.98 -0.45
C LYS A 445 -9.37 13.73 0.96
N ALA A 446 -10.60 13.22 1.05
CA ALA A 446 -11.25 12.95 2.33
C ALA A 446 -10.58 11.78 3.07
N SER A 447 -10.29 10.67 2.36
CA SER A 447 -9.65 9.49 2.94
C SER A 447 -8.25 9.83 3.48
N VAL A 448 -7.45 10.53 2.68
CA VAL A 448 -6.07 10.92 3.02
C VAL A 448 -6.03 11.94 4.15
N MET A 449 -6.87 12.98 4.14
CA MET A 449 -6.89 13.96 5.24
C MET A 449 -7.30 13.35 6.58
N ALA A 450 -8.16 12.32 6.56
CA ALA A 450 -8.61 11.65 7.77
C ALA A 450 -7.56 10.71 8.38
N ASN A 451 -6.75 10.06 7.53
CA ASN A 451 -5.95 8.91 7.95
C ASN A 451 -4.44 9.05 7.73
N SER A 452 -3.94 10.01 6.95
CA SER A 452 -2.49 10.16 6.77
C SER A 452 -1.80 10.83 7.96
N GLY A 453 -0.50 10.55 8.10
CA GLY A 453 0.35 11.09 9.15
C GLY A 453 0.27 10.33 10.47
N THR A 454 0.89 10.90 11.50
CA THR A 454 0.99 10.25 12.82
C THR A 454 -0.32 10.32 13.61
N GLY A 455 -0.48 9.41 14.58
CA GLY A 455 -1.64 9.34 15.48
C GLY A 455 -2.88 8.69 14.86
N ARG A 456 -2.75 8.03 13.70
CA ARG A 456 -3.86 7.42 12.95
C ARG A 456 -3.88 5.90 13.01
N ILE A 457 -2.83 5.30 13.54
CA ILE A 457 -2.71 3.86 13.75
C ILE A 457 -2.61 3.53 15.23
N THR A 458 -2.96 2.30 15.61
CA THR A 458 -2.69 1.80 16.96
C THR A 458 -1.20 1.54 17.10
N THR A 459 -0.59 2.20 18.09
CA THR A 459 0.87 2.20 18.28
C THR A 459 1.31 1.34 19.42
#